data_AF-A0A7Y4NR12-F1
#
_entry.id   AF-A0A7Y4NR12-F1
#
_cell.length_a   1.000
_cell.length_b   1.000
_cell.length_c   1.000
_cell.angle_alpha   90.00
_cell.angle_beta   90.00
_cell.angle_gamma   90.00
#
_symmetry.space_group_name_H-M   'P 1'
#
loop_
_entity.id
_entity.type
_entity.pdbx_description
1 polymer ?
#
loop_
_entity_poly.entity_id
_entity_poly.type
_entity_poly.pdbx_seq_one_letter_code
_entity_poly.pdbx_strand_id
1 'polypeptide(L)'
;MRLVMALGVVALGTGCAHAPRTAGPAEPDLASRARQLTAEAEQAYDALDFERCAERFRASGEAHEEGPDRVESFYRAAGCASLAGHADAAVEVLKRAVQGGYYDADHLEYDPELAALHPLPAWSGIVAQARANLAKAPEAPFPVFTLMGLDAFGARKVDRETVRRVLGLEVGKPIVYSAAVFKQKEAALREQYGLLFAHTSMSIYFAEERKGTAFMVMDMVDTEDAARLRFLPEPKAHPTDPEGLVARWNAYKQRLQQLQMQGKLAEDSTCKVVHCIGGFGHPDLAAFDPEFLAKVPRQLDALTAVLREDADPDKRSAAALLLAYAPTEQETVQLLAPSIRDPDSGVRNNVLRVLTATQEAAAKPLLDVTTVADAVVLPTASDRNKATYLLSYLLDDLSPEALKAQRAGLLRQLGERLVEMSALTLPINRDPAVMVLKQLSGEKYETADEWRAWLARQPVKAG
;
A
#
# COMPACT_ATOMS: atom_id res chain seq x y z
N MET A 1 -20.88 11.71 18.03
CA MET A 1 -21.13 11.07 16.73
C MET A 1 -19.75 10.69 16.20
N ARG A 2 -19.34 9.42 16.35
CA ARG A 2 -18.03 8.96 15.85
C ARG A 2 -18.11 8.99 14.31
N LEU A 3 -17.11 9.58 13.67
CA LEU A 3 -17.05 9.69 12.21
C LEU A 3 -16.69 8.29 11.69
N VAL A 4 -17.65 7.57 11.12
CA VAL A 4 -17.42 6.23 10.56
C VAL A 4 -16.41 6.37 9.41
N MET A 5 -15.20 5.84 9.59
CA MET A 5 -14.19 5.89 8.54
C MET A 5 -14.43 4.80 7.50
N ALA A 6 -15.03 5.18 6.36
CA ALA A 6 -14.92 4.43 5.12
C ALA A 6 -13.55 4.72 4.48
N LEU A 7 -12.46 4.19 5.05
CA LEU A 7 -11.11 4.32 4.48
C LEU A 7 -10.95 3.35 3.30
N GLY A 8 -11.53 3.69 2.15
CA GLY A 8 -11.20 3.11 0.86
C GLY A 8 -9.84 3.60 0.35
N VAL A 9 -8.76 3.30 1.08
CA VAL A 9 -7.38 3.53 0.63
C VAL A 9 -6.76 2.18 0.29
N VAL A 10 -6.61 1.95 -1.01
CA VAL A 10 -5.87 0.81 -1.56
C VAL A 10 -4.39 1.21 -1.58
N ALA A 11 -3.57 0.56 -0.76
CA ALA A 11 -2.13 0.55 -0.96
C ALA A 11 -1.84 -0.44 -2.10
N LEU A 12 -1.20 0.02 -3.18
CA LEU A 12 -0.77 -0.85 -4.27
C LEU A 12 0.42 -1.67 -3.77
N GLY A 13 0.18 -2.93 -3.42
CA GLY A 13 1.21 -3.94 -3.23
C GLY A 13 1.42 -4.71 -4.52
N THR A 14 2.68 -4.89 -4.92
CA THR A 14 3.11 -5.76 -6.02
C THR A 14 3.17 -7.19 -5.54
N GLY A 15 2.45 -8.11 -6.19
CA GLY A 15 2.55 -9.54 -5.90
C GLY A 15 1.42 -10.38 -6.52
N CYS A 16 1.70 -11.02 -7.65
CA CYS A 16 0.86 -12.08 -8.21
C CYS A 16 1.43 -13.46 -7.80
N ALA A 17 1.01 -13.99 -6.64
CA ALA A 17 1.40 -15.36 -6.24
C ALA A 17 0.43 -16.42 -6.81
N HIS A 18 0.89 -17.24 -7.75
CA HIS A 18 0.17 -18.44 -8.22
C HIS A 18 0.89 -19.70 -7.72
N ALA A 19 0.17 -20.55 -6.97
CA ALA A 19 0.67 -21.87 -6.54
C ALA A 19 0.49 -22.93 -7.65
N PRO A 20 1.45 -23.85 -7.86
CA PRO A 20 1.35 -24.84 -8.93
C PRO A 20 0.62 -26.12 -8.47
N ARG A 21 -0.22 -26.68 -9.36
CA ARG A 21 -0.69 -28.08 -9.28
C ARG A 21 0.16 -28.95 -10.20
N THR A 22 0.63 -30.08 -9.69
CA THR A 22 1.45 -31.06 -10.43
C THR A 22 0.60 -32.02 -11.29
N ALA A 23 0.95 -32.15 -12.57
CA ALA A 23 0.67 -33.30 -13.43
C ALA A 23 1.86 -33.52 -14.39
N GLY A 24 2.11 -34.77 -14.80
CA GLY A 24 3.31 -35.23 -15.53
C GLY A 24 3.55 -34.61 -16.93
N PRO A 25 4.65 -34.99 -17.61
CA PRO A 25 5.21 -34.18 -18.70
C PRO A 25 4.43 -34.38 -20.01
N ALA A 26 3.48 -33.49 -20.25
CA ALA A 26 3.05 -33.08 -21.58
C ALA A 26 3.77 -31.77 -21.93
N GLU A 27 4.06 -31.52 -23.21
CA GLU A 27 4.58 -30.23 -23.64
C GLU A 27 3.66 -29.11 -23.12
N PRO A 28 4.21 -28.04 -22.51
CA PRO A 28 3.38 -26.99 -21.95
C PRO A 28 2.59 -26.31 -23.07
N ASP A 29 1.26 -26.34 -22.94
CA ASP A 29 0.34 -25.50 -23.73
C ASP A 29 0.87 -24.05 -23.79
N LEU A 30 0.72 -23.39 -24.94
CA LEU A 30 1.25 -22.04 -25.20
C LEU A 30 0.83 -21.04 -24.12
N ALA A 31 -0.41 -21.15 -23.63
CA ALA A 31 -0.90 -20.32 -22.53
C ALA A 31 -0.18 -20.60 -21.21
N SER A 32 0.20 -21.85 -20.94
CA SER A 32 1.02 -22.20 -19.78
C SER A 32 2.44 -21.65 -19.90
N ARG A 33 3.00 -21.69 -21.12
CA ARG A 33 4.33 -21.15 -21.38
C ARG A 33 4.36 -19.62 -21.21
N ALA A 34 3.37 -18.90 -21.73
CA ALA A 34 3.27 -17.46 -21.58
C ALA A 34 3.16 -17.05 -20.10
N ARG A 35 2.30 -17.72 -19.32
CA ARG A 35 2.19 -17.49 -17.86
C ARG A 35 3.51 -17.69 -17.13
N GLN A 36 4.26 -18.75 -17.46
CA GLN A 36 5.57 -18.98 -16.88
C GLN A 36 6.55 -17.85 -17.23
N LEU A 37 6.60 -17.42 -18.50
CA LEU A 37 7.47 -16.35 -18.96
C LEU A 37 7.14 -15.02 -18.28
N THR A 38 5.85 -14.70 -18.12
CA THR A 38 5.40 -13.52 -17.36
C THR A 38 5.89 -13.59 -15.91
N ALA A 39 5.73 -14.72 -15.22
CA ALA A 39 6.19 -14.88 -13.84
C ALA A 39 7.73 -14.73 -13.72
N GLU A 40 8.49 -15.29 -14.66
CA GLU A 40 9.95 -15.10 -14.72
C GLU A 40 10.34 -13.64 -14.99
N ALA A 41 9.56 -12.93 -15.81
CA ALA A 41 9.79 -11.52 -16.10
C ALA A 41 9.51 -10.63 -14.88
N GLU A 42 8.45 -10.92 -14.12
CA GLU A 42 8.14 -10.23 -12.87
C GLU A 42 9.23 -10.44 -11.82
N GLN A 43 9.72 -11.67 -11.66
CA GLN A 43 10.86 -11.96 -10.78
C GLN A 43 12.12 -11.17 -11.18
N ALA A 44 12.39 -11.08 -12.48
CA ALA A 44 13.52 -10.30 -12.99
C ALA A 44 13.32 -8.79 -12.75
N TYR A 45 12.12 -8.26 -12.96
CA TYR A 45 11.76 -6.88 -12.66
C TYR A 45 11.97 -6.55 -11.18
N ASP A 46 11.48 -7.41 -10.27
CA ASP A 46 11.65 -7.23 -8.82
C ASP A 46 13.13 -7.28 -8.39
N ALA A 47 13.93 -8.09 -9.09
CA ALA A 47 15.38 -8.16 -8.92
C ALA A 47 16.15 -7.00 -9.57
N LEU A 48 15.46 -6.10 -10.29
CA LEU A 48 16.04 -5.03 -11.11
C LEU A 48 16.96 -5.53 -12.24
N ASP A 49 16.77 -6.79 -12.67
CA ASP A 49 17.40 -7.40 -13.85
C ASP A 49 16.54 -7.08 -15.09
N PHE A 50 16.66 -5.83 -15.56
CA PHE A 50 15.81 -5.31 -16.62
C PHE A 50 16.08 -5.95 -17.99
N GLU A 51 17.30 -6.45 -18.21
CA GLU A 51 17.66 -7.21 -19.41
C GLU A 51 16.82 -8.48 -19.51
N ARG A 52 16.87 -9.30 -18.46
CA ARG A 52 16.08 -10.52 -18.39
C ARG A 52 14.59 -10.24 -18.34
N CYS A 53 14.17 -9.18 -17.66
CA CYS A 53 12.79 -8.74 -17.65
C CYS A 53 12.28 -8.47 -19.08
N ALA A 54 13.01 -7.66 -19.86
CA ALA A 54 12.64 -7.31 -21.22
C ALA A 54 12.59 -8.55 -22.12
N GLU A 55 13.58 -9.44 -22.01
CA GLU A 55 13.61 -10.70 -22.76
C GLU A 55 12.38 -11.56 -22.45
N ARG A 56 12.04 -11.74 -21.17
CA ARG A 56 10.96 -12.64 -20.74
C ARG A 56 9.58 -12.08 -21.05
N PHE A 57 9.32 -10.79 -20.85
CA PHE A 57 8.06 -10.19 -21.27
C PHE A 57 7.90 -10.20 -22.79
N ARG A 58 8.97 -9.94 -23.56
CA ARG A 58 8.90 -10.03 -25.03
C ARG A 58 8.57 -11.45 -25.48
N ALA A 59 9.23 -12.45 -24.91
CA ALA A 59 8.95 -13.86 -25.20
C ALA A 59 7.52 -14.26 -24.79
N SER A 60 7.01 -13.71 -23.68
CA SER A 60 5.62 -13.91 -23.25
C SER A 60 4.64 -13.35 -24.28
N GLY A 61 4.85 -12.12 -24.73
CA GLY A 61 4.04 -11.51 -25.79
C GLY A 61 4.07 -12.31 -27.09
N GLU A 62 5.23 -12.86 -27.45
CA GLU A 62 5.39 -13.71 -28.64
C GLU A 62 4.68 -15.07 -28.55
N ALA A 63 4.46 -15.58 -27.33
CA ALA A 63 3.73 -16.83 -27.09
C ALA A 63 2.20 -16.67 -27.23
N HIS A 64 1.69 -15.44 -27.18
CA HIS A 64 0.29 -15.13 -27.48
C HIS A 64 0.13 -14.78 -28.97
N GLU A 65 -0.92 -15.24 -29.65
CA GLU A 65 -1.19 -14.87 -31.05
C GLU A 65 -1.71 -13.42 -31.15
N GLU A 66 -2.73 -13.10 -30.36
CA GLU A 66 -3.40 -11.80 -30.30
C GLU A 66 -3.99 -11.54 -28.90
N GLY A 67 -4.60 -10.38 -28.70
CA GLY A 67 -5.34 -10.05 -27.48
C GLY A 67 -4.58 -9.22 -26.44
N PRO A 68 -5.25 -8.86 -25.33
CA PRO A 68 -4.73 -7.92 -24.34
C PRO A 68 -3.45 -8.40 -23.64
N ASP A 69 -3.32 -9.71 -23.37
CA ASP A 69 -2.13 -10.26 -22.70
C ASP A 69 -0.85 -10.07 -23.54
N ARG A 70 -0.97 -10.19 -24.87
CA ARG A 70 0.13 -9.92 -25.82
C ARG A 70 0.55 -8.46 -25.78
N VAL A 71 -0.45 -7.58 -25.83
CA VAL A 71 -0.27 -6.12 -25.82
C VAL A 71 0.42 -5.68 -24.54
N GLU A 72 -0.08 -6.13 -23.40
CA GLU A 72 0.48 -5.83 -22.07
C GLU A 72 1.91 -6.36 -21.94
N SER A 73 2.17 -7.58 -22.40
CA SER A 73 3.52 -8.16 -22.37
C SER A 73 4.51 -7.33 -23.19
N PHE A 74 4.13 -6.84 -24.38
CA PHE A 74 5.01 -5.94 -25.12
C PHE A 74 5.18 -4.57 -24.47
N TYR A 75 4.12 -4.02 -23.88
CA TYR A 75 4.21 -2.76 -23.14
C TYR A 75 5.23 -2.87 -21.99
N ARG A 76 5.10 -3.90 -21.14
CA ARG A 76 6.03 -4.15 -20.02
C ARG A 76 7.45 -4.49 -20.49
N ALA A 77 7.59 -5.21 -21.60
CA ALA A 77 8.89 -5.47 -22.21
C ALA A 77 9.60 -4.17 -22.66
N ALA A 78 8.85 -3.20 -23.21
CA ALA A 78 9.40 -1.91 -23.59
C ALA A 78 9.85 -1.09 -22.37
N GLY A 79 9.06 -1.09 -21.28
CA GLY A 79 9.45 -0.48 -20.00
C GLY A 79 10.77 -1.04 -19.48
N CYS A 80 10.89 -2.37 -19.40
CA CYS A 80 12.13 -3.03 -19.00
C CYS A 80 13.31 -2.74 -19.95
N ALA A 81 13.11 -2.75 -21.27
CA ALA A 81 14.17 -2.43 -22.23
C ALA A 81 14.65 -0.97 -22.07
N SER A 82 13.72 -0.04 -21.82
CA SER A 82 14.04 1.37 -21.55
C SER A 82 14.85 1.53 -20.26
N LEU A 83 14.43 0.87 -19.17
CA LEU A 83 15.17 0.85 -17.90
C LEU A 83 16.57 0.21 -18.01
N ALA A 84 16.74 -0.76 -18.91
CA ALA A 84 18.03 -1.36 -19.24
C ALA A 84 18.94 -0.47 -20.10
N GLY A 85 18.44 0.69 -20.57
CA GLY A 85 19.18 1.61 -21.44
C GLY A 85 19.10 1.29 -22.94
N HIS A 86 18.24 0.34 -23.35
CA HIS A 86 18.08 -0.07 -24.75
C HIS A 86 16.96 0.69 -25.45
N ALA A 87 17.14 2.01 -25.60
CA ALA A 87 16.10 2.91 -26.10
C ALA A 87 15.54 2.51 -27.48
N ASP A 88 16.39 2.12 -28.43
CA ASP A 88 15.94 1.70 -29.78
C ASP A 88 15.13 0.41 -29.72
N ALA A 89 15.58 -0.58 -28.94
CA ALA A 89 14.85 -1.84 -28.77
C ALA A 89 13.51 -1.62 -28.06
N ALA A 90 13.48 -0.75 -27.04
CA ALA A 90 12.28 -0.36 -26.33
C ALA A 90 11.26 0.30 -27.27
N VAL A 91 11.69 1.21 -28.15
CA VAL A 91 10.82 1.83 -29.17
C VAL A 91 10.21 0.79 -30.09
N GLU A 92 11.01 -0.17 -30.60
CA GLU A 92 10.49 -1.20 -31.51
C GLU A 92 9.48 -2.12 -30.83
N VAL A 93 9.72 -2.49 -29.57
CA VAL A 93 8.77 -3.31 -28.80
C VAL A 93 7.51 -2.51 -28.44
N LEU A 94 7.64 -1.23 -28.07
CA LEU A 94 6.50 -0.37 -27.76
C LEU A 94 5.60 -0.13 -28.98
N LYS A 95 6.20 0.01 -30.18
CA LYS A 95 5.44 0.03 -31.44
C LYS A 95 4.58 -1.22 -31.61
N ARG A 96 5.09 -2.40 -31.28
CA ARG A 96 4.32 -3.65 -31.33
C ARG A 96 3.13 -3.63 -30.37
N ALA A 97 3.29 -3.07 -29.17
CA ALA A 97 2.20 -2.92 -28.21
C ALA A 97 1.09 -2.00 -28.76
N VAL A 98 1.42 -0.80 -29.24
CA VAL A 98 0.41 0.13 -29.80
C VAL A 98 -0.16 -0.35 -31.13
N GLN A 99 0.59 -1.07 -31.97
CA GLN A 99 0.03 -1.72 -33.17
C GLN A 99 -0.92 -2.86 -32.81
N GLY A 100 -0.64 -3.58 -31.71
CA GLY A 100 -1.48 -4.63 -31.16
C GLY A 100 -2.74 -4.13 -30.44
N GLY A 101 -2.87 -2.82 -30.23
CA GLY A 101 -4.07 -2.20 -29.66
C GLY A 101 -3.88 -1.55 -28.29
N TYR A 102 -2.66 -1.40 -27.76
CA TYR A 102 -2.44 -0.64 -26.52
C TYR A 102 -3.05 0.76 -26.65
N TYR A 103 -3.87 1.17 -25.67
CA TYR A 103 -4.73 2.35 -25.81
C TYR A 103 -4.67 3.35 -24.65
N ASP A 104 -3.95 3.05 -23.57
CA ASP A 104 -3.83 3.95 -22.41
C ASP A 104 -2.72 4.99 -22.64
N ALA A 105 -3.04 5.98 -23.46
CA ALA A 105 -2.09 7.01 -23.87
C ALA A 105 -1.65 7.91 -22.70
N ASP A 106 -2.55 8.22 -21.76
CA ASP A 106 -2.20 9.05 -20.62
C ASP A 106 -1.23 8.29 -19.70
N HIS A 107 -1.45 7.00 -19.41
CA HIS A 107 -0.49 6.20 -18.66
C HIS A 107 0.87 6.15 -19.36
N LEU A 108 0.88 5.91 -20.68
CA LEU A 108 2.10 5.87 -21.49
C LEU A 108 2.88 7.18 -21.46
N GLU A 109 2.21 8.33 -21.46
CA GLU A 109 2.85 9.65 -21.43
C GLU A 109 3.52 9.98 -20.09
N TYR A 110 3.05 9.39 -19.00
CA TYR A 110 3.52 9.67 -17.65
C TYR A 110 4.28 8.51 -17.00
N ASP A 111 4.46 7.39 -17.71
CA ASP A 111 5.19 6.23 -17.23
C ASP A 111 6.69 6.56 -17.07
N PRO A 112 7.22 6.58 -15.83
CA PRO A 112 8.63 6.89 -15.60
C PRO A 112 9.59 5.85 -16.18
N GLU A 113 9.13 4.63 -16.48
CA GLU A 113 9.95 3.58 -17.11
C GLU A 113 10.25 3.92 -18.57
N LEU A 114 9.36 4.68 -19.23
CA LEU A 114 9.50 5.09 -20.63
C LEU A 114 10.10 6.48 -20.80
N ALA A 115 10.48 7.17 -19.71
CA ALA A 115 10.97 8.54 -19.72
C ALA A 115 12.15 8.78 -20.69
N ALA A 116 13.03 7.78 -20.86
CA ALA A 116 14.17 7.84 -21.79
C ALA A 116 13.73 7.88 -23.27
N LEU A 117 12.51 7.45 -23.58
CA LEU A 117 11.97 7.38 -24.95
C LEU A 117 11.28 8.68 -25.36
N HIS A 118 10.83 9.51 -24.41
CA HIS A 118 10.10 10.75 -24.67
C HIS A 118 10.80 11.73 -25.63
N PRO A 119 12.13 11.95 -25.56
CA PRO A 119 12.81 12.86 -26.48
C PRO A 119 13.03 12.26 -27.89
N LEU A 120 12.72 10.98 -28.12
CA LEU A 120 13.01 10.32 -29.39
C LEU A 120 11.98 10.71 -30.47
N PRO A 121 12.38 10.85 -31.75
CA PRO A 121 11.47 11.22 -32.84
C PRO A 121 10.26 10.29 -33.02
N ALA A 122 10.39 9.00 -32.66
CA ALA A 122 9.31 8.02 -32.78
C ALA A 122 8.19 8.19 -31.74
N TRP A 123 8.44 8.90 -30.65
CA TRP A 123 7.54 8.98 -29.49
C TRP A 123 6.15 9.52 -29.84
N SER A 124 6.10 10.63 -30.57
CA SER A 124 4.83 11.28 -30.94
C SER A 124 3.92 10.37 -31.77
N GLY A 125 4.50 9.53 -32.63
CA GLY A 125 3.78 8.55 -33.42
C GLY A 125 3.20 7.41 -32.58
N ILE A 126 3.95 6.93 -31.57
CA ILE A 126 3.50 5.90 -30.63
C ILE A 126 2.32 6.41 -29.81
N VAL A 127 2.44 7.61 -29.23
CA VAL A 127 1.39 8.26 -28.45
C VAL A 127 0.13 8.47 -29.30
N ALA A 128 0.28 8.99 -30.52
CA ALA A 128 -0.85 9.21 -31.43
C ALA A 128 -1.58 7.90 -31.75
N GLN A 129 -0.84 6.80 -31.94
CA GLN A 129 -1.44 5.48 -32.16
C GLN A 129 -2.20 4.98 -30.93
N ALA A 130 -1.65 5.13 -29.72
CA ALA A 130 -2.36 4.76 -28.49
C ALA A 130 -3.66 5.56 -28.32
N ARG A 131 -3.62 6.88 -28.56
CA ARG A 131 -4.80 7.76 -28.55
C ARG A 131 -5.85 7.34 -29.60
N ALA A 132 -5.42 6.89 -30.79
CA ALA A 132 -6.32 6.38 -31.82
C ALA A 132 -6.96 5.03 -31.44
N ASN A 133 -6.24 4.18 -30.71
CA ASN A 133 -6.75 2.90 -30.23
C ASN A 133 -7.82 3.07 -29.15
N LEU A 134 -7.73 4.13 -28.33
CA LEU A 134 -8.71 4.43 -27.29
C LEU A 134 -10.15 4.51 -27.80
N ALA A 135 -10.37 5.06 -28.99
CA ALA A 135 -11.70 5.15 -29.60
C ALA A 135 -12.32 3.77 -29.94
N LYS A 136 -11.50 2.71 -29.94
CA LYS A 136 -11.90 1.31 -30.21
C LYS A 136 -11.80 0.44 -28.97
N ALA A 137 -11.40 1.01 -27.83
CA ALA A 137 -11.18 0.25 -26.61
C ALA A 137 -12.50 -0.32 -26.08
N PRO A 138 -12.50 -1.57 -25.57
CA PRO A 138 -13.70 -2.20 -25.02
C PRO A 138 -14.16 -1.52 -23.72
N GLU A 139 -13.23 -0.95 -22.96
CA GLU A 139 -13.46 -0.21 -21.73
C GLU A 139 -12.53 1.01 -21.70
N ALA A 140 -12.93 2.08 -21.01
CA ALA A 140 -12.06 3.22 -20.78
C ALA A 140 -10.87 2.83 -19.91
N PRO A 141 -9.65 3.37 -20.16
CA PRO A 141 -8.50 3.14 -19.31
C PRO A 141 -8.72 3.73 -17.92
N PHE A 142 -7.91 3.24 -16.99
CA PHE A 142 -7.92 3.79 -15.65
C PHE A 142 -7.34 5.22 -15.68
N PRO A 143 -8.00 6.23 -15.08
CA PRO A 143 -7.50 7.59 -15.12
C PRO A 143 -6.15 7.71 -14.40
N VAL A 144 -5.20 8.41 -15.00
CA VAL A 144 -3.94 8.76 -14.32
C VAL A 144 -4.25 9.72 -13.18
N PHE A 145 -3.77 9.39 -11.99
CA PHE A 145 -4.00 10.23 -10.81
C PHE A 145 -3.18 11.51 -10.88
N THR A 146 -3.69 12.59 -10.31
CA THR A 146 -2.91 13.82 -10.10
C THR A 146 -2.22 13.77 -8.74
N LEU A 147 -0.91 13.99 -8.69
CA LEU A 147 -0.15 14.08 -7.46
C LEU A 147 -0.50 15.36 -6.70
N MET A 148 -1.23 15.25 -5.59
CA MET A 148 -1.68 16.39 -4.79
C MET A 148 -0.78 16.69 -3.60
N GLY A 149 0.14 15.79 -3.26
CA GLY A 149 1.07 16.00 -2.15
C GLY A 149 2.26 15.06 -2.23
N LEU A 150 3.43 15.59 -1.87
CA LEU A 150 4.67 14.84 -1.73
C LEU A 150 5.30 15.21 -0.39
N ASP A 151 5.47 14.21 0.46
CA ASP A 151 6.00 14.37 1.81
C ASP A 151 7.32 13.62 2.02
N ALA A 152 8.14 14.16 2.93
CA ALA A 152 9.32 13.51 3.48
C ALA A 152 9.09 13.36 4.98
N PHE A 153 9.30 12.17 5.54
CA PHE A 153 9.03 11.93 6.96
C PHE A 153 10.08 11.03 7.61
N GLY A 154 10.48 11.38 8.83
CA GLY A 154 11.25 10.51 9.71
C GLY A 154 12.78 10.58 9.59
N ALA A 155 13.32 11.44 8.72
CA ALA A 155 14.74 11.77 8.67
C ALA A 155 15.00 13.26 8.98
N ARG A 156 16.09 13.54 9.68
CA ARG A 156 16.53 14.90 10.05
C ARG A 156 17.33 15.58 8.95
N LYS A 157 18.03 14.79 8.13
CA LYS A 157 18.95 15.27 7.09
C LYS A 157 18.31 15.43 5.71
N VAL A 158 17.10 14.88 5.53
CA VAL A 158 16.42 14.85 4.24
C VAL A 158 15.05 15.51 4.37
N ASP A 159 14.89 16.64 3.70
CA ASP A 159 13.65 17.42 3.68
C ASP A 159 12.79 17.11 2.45
N ARG A 160 11.60 17.73 2.41
CA ARG A 160 10.62 17.57 1.32
C ARG A 160 11.19 17.98 -0.05
N GLU A 161 11.97 19.06 -0.11
CA GLU A 161 12.55 19.54 -1.37
C GLU A 161 13.63 18.60 -1.90
N THR A 162 14.41 17.99 -1.01
CA THR A 162 15.38 16.96 -1.37
C THR A 162 14.68 15.73 -1.95
N VAL A 163 13.62 15.24 -1.29
CA VAL A 163 12.80 14.12 -1.80
C VAL A 163 12.22 14.47 -3.16
N ARG A 164 11.64 15.67 -3.33
CA ARG A 164 11.09 16.14 -4.61
C ARG A 164 12.12 16.10 -5.73
N ARG A 165 13.34 16.58 -5.47
CA ARG A 165 14.43 16.56 -6.45
C ARG A 165 14.87 15.15 -6.82
N VAL A 166 15.00 14.26 -5.83
CA VAL A 166 15.42 12.87 -6.08
C VAL A 166 14.37 12.13 -6.89
N LEU A 167 13.11 12.22 -6.49
CA LEU A 167 12.01 11.53 -7.16
C LEU A 167 11.69 12.13 -8.53
N GLY A 168 12.00 13.40 -8.76
CA GLY A 168 11.68 14.08 -10.03
C GLY A 168 10.18 14.29 -10.22
N LEU A 169 9.43 14.38 -9.12
CA LEU A 169 7.98 14.52 -9.14
C LEU A 169 7.56 15.97 -8.92
N GLU A 170 6.43 16.35 -9.53
CA GLU A 170 5.84 17.66 -9.42
C GLU A 170 4.40 17.56 -8.91
N VAL A 171 4.11 18.27 -7.81
CA VAL A 171 2.74 18.38 -7.29
C VAL A 171 1.88 19.14 -8.30
N GLY A 172 0.66 18.66 -8.51
CA GLY A 172 -0.29 19.15 -9.51
C GLY A 172 -0.12 18.51 -10.89
N LYS A 173 0.81 17.56 -11.06
CA LYS A 173 0.99 16.80 -12.30
C LYS A 173 0.45 15.38 -12.21
N PRO A 174 0.10 14.75 -13.33
CA PRO A 174 -0.22 13.33 -13.37
C PRO A 174 0.95 12.48 -12.88
N ILE A 175 0.64 11.34 -12.27
CA ILE A 175 1.64 10.40 -11.75
C ILE A 175 1.28 8.96 -12.08
N VAL A 176 2.28 8.23 -12.57
CA VAL A 176 2.29 6.77 -12.73
C VAL A 176 3.32 6.20 -11.77
N TYR A 177 2.93 5.12 -11.07
CA TYR A 177 3.82 4.46 -10.12
C TYR A 177 4.64 3.37 -10.78
N SER A 178 5.97 3.44 -10.61
CA SER A 178 6.91 2.36 -10.98
C SER A 178 7.66 1.88 -9.76
N ALA A 179 7.44 0.63 -9.36
CA ALA A 179 8.11 0.03 -8.21
C ALA A 179 9.63 -0.02 -8.42
N ALA A 180 10.08 -0.33 -9.64
CA ALA A 180 11.50 -0.38 -9.97
C ALA A 180 12.18 0.98 -9.83
N VAL A 181 11.60 2.03 -10.44
CA VAL A 181 12.16 3.39 -10.37
C VAL A 181 12.21 3.86 -8.91
N PHE A 182 11.12 3.69 -8.14
CA PHE A 182 11.12 4.11 -6.74
C PHE A 182 12.11 3.33 -5.88
N LYS A 183 12.25 2.01 -6.08
CA LYS A 183 13.25 1.18 -5.37
C LYS A 183 14.67 1.66 -5.64
N GLN A 184 14.99 2.06 -6.88
CA GLN A 184 16.28 2.67 -7.21
C GLN A 184 16.48 4.02 -6.51
N LYS A 185 15.46 4.88 -6.50
CA LYS A 185 15.51 6.18 -5.82
C LYS A 185 15.66 6.04 -4.29
N GLU A 186 14.98 5.09 -3.69
CA GLU A 186 15.10 4.74 -2.27
C GLU A 186 16.51 4.25 -1.92
N ALA A 187 17.10 3.40 -2.76
CA ALA A 187 18.49 2.96 -2.59
C ALA A 187 19.47 4.13 -2.66
N ALA A 188 19.32 5.00 -3.67
CA ALA A 188 20.16 6.19 -3.83
C ALA A 188 20.05 7.14 -2.63
N LEU A 189 18.84 7.38 -2.10
CA LEU A 189 18.64 8.18 -0.89
C LEU A 189 19.32 7.57 0.34
N ARG A 190 19.19 6.25 0.53
CA ARG A 190 19.84 5.57 1.65
C ARG A 190 21.35 5.71 1.61
N GLU A 191 21.95 5.47 0.44
CA GLU A 191 23.39 5.58 0.25
C GLU A 191 23.88 7.02 0.46
N GLN A 192 23.22 7.99 -0.18
CA GLN A 192 23.65 9.39 -0.15
C GLN A 192 23.56 10.02 1.24
N TYR A 193 22.56 9.65 2.04
CA TYR A 193 22.27 10.30 3.33
C TYR A 193 22.55 9.41 4.55
N GLY A 194 22.99 8.17 4.36
CA GLY A 194 23.28 7.23 5.45
C GLY A 194 22.03 6.83 6.24
N LEU A 195 20.91 6.61 5.54
CA LEU A 195 19.64 6.21 6.14
C LEU A 195 19.58 4.69 6.33
N LEU A 196 19.03 4.21 7.44
CA LEU A 196 18.77 2.79 7.65
C LEU A 196 17.57 2.30 6.85
N PHE A 197 16.65 3.21 6.52
CA PHE A 197 15.42 2.91 5.81
C PHE A 197 15.02 4.10 4.95
N ALA A 198 14.57 3.80 3.74
CA ALA A 198 13.85 4.71 2.86
C ALA A 198 12.81 3.87 2.11
N HIS A 199 11.57 4.33 2.09
CA HIS A 199 10.49 3.65 1.38
C HIS A 199 9.47 4.66 0.89
N THR A 200 9.01 4.47 -0.33
CA THR A 200 8.05 5.32 -0.99
C THR A 200 6.70 4.65 -0.97
N SER A 201 5.72 5.29 -0.35
CA SER A 201 4.32 4.86 -0.40
C SER A 201 3.48 5.84 -1.20
N MET A 202 2.51 5.31 -1.95
CA MET A 202 1.53 6.10 -2.68
C MET A 202 0.12 5.76 -2.19
N SER A 203 -0.63 6.79 -1.83
CA SER A 203 -2.06 6.69 -1.47
C SER A 203 -2.89 7.30 -2.58
N ILE A 204 -3.82 6.52 -3.13
CA ILE A 204 -4.73 6.93 -4.19
C ILE A 204 -6.17 6.97 -3.67
N TYR A 205 -6.95 7.94 -4.17
CA TYR A 205 -8.30 8.21 -3.68
C TYR A 205 -9.34 7.93 -4.76
N PHE A 206 -10.33 7.11 -4.39
CA PHE A 206 -11.46 6.75 -5.25
C PHE A 206 -12.77 7.44 -4.86
N ALA A 207 -12.89 7.88 -3.60
CA ALA A 207 -14.07 8.54 -3.06
C ALA A 207 -14.25 9.95 -3.64
N GLU A 208 -15.51 10.36 -3.86
CA GLU A 208 -15.90 11.57 -4.59
C GLU A 208 -15.10 12.83 -4.19
N GLU A 209 -14.91 13.10 -2.90
CA GLU A 209 -14.21 14.30 -2.41
C GLU A 209 -12.76 14.46 -2.93
N ARG A 210 -12.09 13.36 -3.23
CA ARG A 210 -10.67 13.32 -3.63
C ARG A 210 -10.41 12.40 -4.82
N LYS A 211 -11.46 12.02 -5.55
CA LYS A 211 -11.39 11.05 -6.64
C LYS A 211 -10.36 11.49 -7.69
N GLY A 212 -9.47 10.57 -8.08
CA GLY A 212 -8.44 10.86 -9.07
C GLY A 212 -7.22 11.62 -8.52
N THR A 213 -7.08 11.72 -7.21
CA THR A 213 -5.88 12.28 -6.57
C THR A 213 -4.98 11.20 -5.96
N ALA A 214 -3.67 11.48 -5.98
CA ALA A 214 -2.63 10.67 -5.37
C ALA A 214 -1.80 11.52 -4.40
N PHE A 215 -1.27 10.89 -3.36
CA PHE A 215 -0.34 11.47 -2.41
C PHE A 215 0.82 10.51 -2.22
N MET A 216 2.02 11.06 -2.08
CA MET A 216 3.23 10.27 -1.89
C MET A 216 3.95 10.66 -0.61
N VAL A 217 4.50 9.66 0.07
CA VAL A 217 5.35 9.86 1.25
C VAL A 217 6.63 9.07 1.05
N MET A 218 7.78 9.75 1.18
CA MET A 218 9.07 9.14 1.39
C MET A 218 9.30 8.98 2.89
N ASP A 219 9.11 7.75 3.36
CA ASP A 219 9.32 7.33 4.73
C ASP A 219 10.78 6.99 4.97
N MET A 220 11.39 7.56 6.00
CA MET A 220 12.81 7.40 6.29
C MET A 220 13.08 7.15 7.77
N VAL A 221 14.22 6.50 8.04
CA VAL A 221 14.75 6.29 9.39
C VAL A 221 16.24 6.58 9.40
N ASP A 222 16.64 7.57 10.19
CA ASP A 222 18.05 7.85 10.48
C ASP A 222 18.70 6.73 11.31
N THR A 223 20.02 6.66 11.32
CA THR A 223 20.76 5.64 12.11
C THR A 223 20.47 5.75 13.61
N GLU A 224 20.29 6.97 14.11
CA GLU A 224 19.98 7.27 15.50
C GLU A 224 18.58 6.79 15.92
N ASP A 225 17.68 6.58 14.97
CA ASP A 225 16.29 6.19 15.18
C ASP A 225 16.04 4.69 14.86
N ALA A 226 17.10 3.87 14.83
CA ALA A 226 17.06 2.43 14.49
C ALA A 226 16.04 1.61 15.28
N ALA A 227 15.65 2.06 16.48
CA ALA A 227 14.62 1.40 17.29
C ALA A 227 13.27 1.27 16.56
N ARG A 228 12.97 2.16 15.61
CA ARG A 228 11.75 2.14 14.79
C ARG A 228 11.70 0.94 13.83
N LEU A 229 12.84 0.31 13.57
CA LEU A 229 12.99 -0.85 12.68
C LEU A 229 13.06 -2.17 13.45
N ARG A 230 12.75 -2.18 14.75
CA ARG A 230 12.72 -3.40 15.56
C ARG A 230 11.42 -4.16 15.31
N PHE A 231 11.46 -5.04 14.33
CA PHE A 231 10.35 -5.94 14.01
C PHE A 231 10.49 -7.30 14.70
N LEU A 232 9.41 -8.08 14.64
CA LEU A 232 9.45 -9.50 14.95
C LEU A 232 10.37 -10.24 13.96
N PRO A 233 10.92 -11.40 14.34
CA PRO A 233 11.68 -12.23 13.42
C PRO A 233 10.85 -12.64 12.20
N GLU A 234 11.49 -12.73 11.03
CA GLU A 234 10.85 -13.28 9.83
C GLU A 234 10.36 -14.71 10.05
N PRO A 235 9.06 -14.97 9.87
CA PRO A 235 8.53 -16.32 9.93
C PRO A 235 9.09 -17.18 8.80
N LYS A 236 9.19 -18.49 9.03
CA LYS A 236 9.82 -19.44 8.10
C LYS A 236 8.99 -20.69 7.83
N ALA A 237 7.89 -20.87 8.55
CA ALA A 237 7.04 -22.04 8.38
C ALA A 237 6.08 -21.82 7.21
N HIS A 238 5.35 -22.87 6.87
CA HIS A 238 4.28 -22.82 5.88
C HIS A 238 3.07 -23.59 6.41
N PRO A 239 2.34 -23.02 7.39
CA PRO A 239 1.10 -23.62 7.86
C PRO A 239 0.15 -23.90 6.69
N THR A 240 -0.68 -24.93 6.85
CA THR A 240 -1.69 -25.25 5.83
C THR A 240 -2.75 -24.15 5.80
N ASP A 241 -3.23 -23.79 4.60
CA ASP A 241 -4.36 -22.87 4.45
C ASP A 241 -5.65 -23.50 5.01
N PRO A 242 -6.20 -22.98 6.13
CA PRO A 242 -7.33 -23.62 6.80
C PRO A 242 -8.59 -23.53 5.94
N GLU A 243 -9.08 -24.68 5.50
CA GLU A 243 -10.22 -24.82 4.57
C GLU A 243 -10.08 -24.02 3.26
N GLY A 244 -8.87 -23.60 2.88
CA GLY A 244 -8.64 -22.75 1.71
C GLY A 244 -9.08 -21.28 1.89
N LEU A 245 -9.31 -20.82 3.13
CA LEU A 245 -9.82 -19.48 3.42
C LEU A 245 -8.87 -18.36 2.99
N VAL A 246 -7.56 -18.56 3.11
CA VAL A 246 -6.56 -17.57 2.72
C VAL A 246 -6.54 -17.40 1.20
N ALA A 247 -6.51 -18.50 0.46
CA ALA A 247 -6.63 -18.47 -1.00
C ALA A 247 -7.96 -17.82 -1.44
N ARG A 248 -9.06 -18.13 -0.74
CA ARG A 248 -10.38 -17.56 -1.02
C ARG A 248 -10.43 -16.05 -0.78
N TRP A 249 -9.81 -15.57 0.31
CA TRP A 249 -9.67 -14.14 0.59
C TRP A 249 -8.86 -13.42 -0.48
N ASN A 250 -7.75 -14.01 -0.94
CA ASN A 250 -6.95 -13.42 -1.99
C ASN A 250 -7.70 -13.32 -3.34
N ALA A 251 -8.50 -14.33 -3.68
CA ALA A 251 -9.38 -14.26 -4.85
C ALA A 251 -10.42 -13.14 -4.73
N TYR A 252 -11.01 -12.95 -3.55
CA TYR A 252 -11.90 -11.82 -3.26
C TYR A 252 -11.19 -10.48 -3.41
N LYS A 253 -10.01 -10.32 -2.79
CA LYS A 253 -9.19 -9.09 -2.83
C LYS A 253 -8.85 -8.71 -4.28
N GLN A 254 -8.43 -9.68 -5.09
CA GLN A 254 -8.11 -9.47 -6.50
C GLN A 254 -9.34 -9.00 -7.28
N ARG A 255 -10.51 -9.64 -7.08
CA ARG A 255 -11.74 -9.25 -7.78
C ARG A 255 -12.22 -7.87 -7.34
N LEU A 256 -12.15 -7.57 -6.04
CA LEU A 256 -12.47 -6.25 -5.49
C LEU A 256 -11.59 -5.17 -6.12
N GLN A 257 -10.27 -5.37 -6.19
CA GLN A 257 -9.35 -4.42 -6.78
C GLN A 257 -9.67 -4.16 -8.25
N GLN A 258 -9.96 -5.20 -9.04
CA GLN A 258 -10.38 -5.04 -10.44
C GLN A 258 -11.63 -4.16 -10.57
N LEU A 259 -12.65 -4.44 -9.76
CA LEU A 259 -13.91 -3.67 -9.79
C LEU A 259 -13.71 -2.22 -9.31
N GLN A 260 -12.87 -2.01 -8.29
CA GLN A 260 -12.50 -0.67 -7.80
C GLN A 260 -11.83 0.14 -8.90
N MET A 261 -10.86 -0.46 -9.59
CA MET A 261 -10.16 0.18 -10.71
C MET A 261 -11.14 0.47 -11.85
N GLN A 262 -12.06 -0.44 -12.15
CA GLN A 262 -13.09 -0.20 -13.18
C GLN A 262 -14.17 0.82 -12.74
N GLY A 263 -14.12 1.36 -11.52
CA GLY A 263 -15.14 2.26 -10.99
C GLY A 263 -16.51 1.60 -10.84
N LYS A 264 -16.55 0.26 -10.74
CA LYS A 264 -17.78 -0.56 -10.67
C LYS A 264 -18.24 -0.85 -9.24
N LEU A 265 -17.53 -0.37 -8.23
CA LEU A 265 -17.93 -0.53 -6.83
C LEU A 265 -18.81 0.64 -6.37
N ALA A 266 -19.87 0.31 -5.65
CA ALA A 266 -20.67 1.29 -4.93
C ALA A 266 -19.90 1.79 -3.70
N GLU A 267 -20.07 3.07 -3.37
CA GLU A 267 -19.41 3.70 -2.22
C GLU A 267 -20.01 3.25 -0.88
N ASP A 268 -21.29 2.85 -0.87
CA ASP A 268 -22.06 2.45 0.31
C ASP A 268 -21.98 0.95 0.60
N SER A 269 -20.77 0.38 0.60
CA SER A 269 -20.60 -0.99 1.07
C SER A 269 -20.66 -1.06 2.59
N THR A 270 -21.59 -1.85 3.12
CA THR A 270 -21.65 -2.16 4.56
C THR A 270 -20.93 -3.46 4.87
N CYS A 271 -20.27 -3.51 6.03
CA CYS A 271 -19.65 -4.73 6.57
C CYS A 271 -20.58 -5.37 7.59
N LYS A 272 -20.70 -6.71 7.59
CA LYS A 272 -21.44 -7.46 8.63
C LYS A 272 -20.58 -7.80 9.86
N VAL A 273 -19.29 -7.54 9.78
CA VAL A 273 -18.29 -7.70 10.84
C VAL A 273 -17.65 -6.35 11.13
N VAL A 274 -16.89 -6.28 12.23
CA VAL A 274 -16.27 -5.04 12.72
C VAL A 274 -15.37 -4.35 11.68
N HIS A 275 -14.73 -5.13 10.82
CA HIS A 275 -13.94 -4.61 9.72
C HIS A 275 -14.01 -5.51 8.49
N CYS A 276 -14.26 -4.92 7.33
CA CYS A 276 -14.06 -5.54 6.03
C CYS A 276 -13.55 -4.50 5.03
N ILE A 277 -12.93 -4.95 3.93
CA ILE A 277 -12.45 -4.05 2.87
C ILE A 277 -13.55 -3.70 1.84
N GLY A 278 -14.79 -4.17 2.05
CA GLY A 278 -16.00 -3.71 1.34
C GLY A 278 -16.33 -4.45 0.03
N GLY A 279 -17.23 -3.89 -0.76
CA GLY A 279 -17.64 -4.41 -2.06
C GLY A 279 -18.64 -5.58 -2.02
N PHE A 280 -19.01 -6.12 -0.86
CA PHE A 280 -19.92 -7.28 -0.78
C PHE A 280 -21.35 -7.02 -1.28
N GLY A 281 -21.74 -5.76 -1.50
CA GLY A 281 -22.98 -5.40 -2.20
C GLY A 281 -22.93 -5.66 -3.72
N HIS A 282 -21.74 -5.83 -4.31
CA HIS A 282 -21.59 -6.10 -5.74
C HIS A 282 -21.86 -7.59 -6.05
N PRO A 283 -22.61 -7.93 -7.11
CA PRO A 283 -22.96 -9.33 -7.44
C PRO A 283 -21.75 -10.28 -7.53
N ASP A 284 -20.64 -9.81 -8.12
CA ASP A 284 -19.41 -10.61 -8.26
C ASP A 284 -18.69 -10.89 -6.93
N LEU A 285 -19.03 -10.16 -5.87
CA LEU A 285 -18.40 -10.25 -4.56
C LEU A 285 -19.36 -10.80 -3.49
N ALA A 286 -20.67 -10.78 -3.73
CA ALA A 286 -21.70 -11.14 -2.75
C ALA A 286 -21.57 -12.57 -2.19
N ALA A 287 -21.02 -13.50 -2.97
CA ALA A 287 -20.87 -14.90 -2.57
C ALA A 287 -19.75 -15.14 -1.54
N PHE A 288 -18.81 -14.22 -1.38
CA PHE A 288 -17.66 -14.40 -0.48
C PHE A 288 -18.03 -14.20 0.99
N ASP A 289 -18.83 -13.18 1.30
CA ASP A 289 -19.13 -12.81 2.69
C ASP A 289 -19.86 -13.92 3.50
N PRO A 290 -20.91 -14.60 2.98
CA PRO A 290 -21.55 -15.71 3.70
C PRO A 290 -20.60 -16.88 3.99
N GLU A 291 -19.63 -17.12 3.10
CA GLU A 291 -18.64 -18.18 3.29
C GLU A 291 -17.68 -17.84 4.44
N PHE A 292 -17.17 -16.60 4.48
CA PHE A 292 -16.29 -16.15 5.55
C PHE A 292 -16.99 -16.16 6.92
N LEU A 293 -18.23 -15.64 6.98
CA LEU A 293 -19.04 -15.66 8.20
C LEU A 293 -19.25 -17.07 8.76
N ALA A 294 -19.45 -18.06 7.88
CA ALA A 294 -19.71 -19.43 8.31
C ALA A 294 -18.45 -20.20 8.72
N LYS A 295 -17.30 -19.94 8.08
CA LYS A 295 -16.10 -20.77 8.21
C LYS A 295 -15.04 -20.17 9.13
N VAL A 296 -14.80 -18.87 9.05
CA VAL A 296 -13.67 -18.23 9.76
C VAL A 296 -13.73 -18.40 11.28
N PRO A 297 -14.89 -18.23 11.96
CA PRO A 297 -14.95 -18.39 13.43
C PRO A 297 -14.53 -19.79 13.93
N ARG A 298 -14.56 -20.81 13.06
CA ARG A 298 -14.16 -22.19 13.38
C ARG A 298 -12.67 -22.46 13.12
N GLN A 299 -11.95 -21.49 12.55
CA GLN A 299 -10.57 -21.64 12.07
C GLN A 299 -9.63 -20.59 12.66
N LEU A 300 -10.03 -19.89 13.74
CA LEU A 300 -9.26 -18.79 14.32
C LEU A 300 -7.84 -19.20 14.74
N ASP A 301 -7.68 -20.36 15.37
CA ASP A 301 -6.35 -20.85 15.79
C ASP A 301 -5.45 -21.13 14.59
N ALA A 302 -5.98 -21.77 13.55
CA ALA A 302 -5.22 -22.09 12.34
C ALA A 302 -4.86 -20.82 11.55
N LEU A 303 -5.78 -19.86 11.44
CA LEU A 303 -5.51 -18.55 10.83
C LEU A 303 -4.50 -17.74 11.65
N THR A 304 -4.52 -17.85 12.98
CA THR A 304 -3.53 -17.23 13.85
C THR A 304 -2.14 -17.84 13.64
N ALA A 305 -2.06 -19.17 13.43
CA ALA A 305 -0.83 -19.82 13.05
C ALA A 305 -0.32 -19.32 11.70
N VAL A 306 -1.19 -19.18 10.68
CA VAL A 306 -0.83 -18.55 9.40
C VAL A 306 -0.26 -17.15 9.64
N LEU A 307 -0.97 -16.28 10.38
CA LEU A 307 -0.53 -14.91 10.67
C LEU A 307 0.82 -14.83 11.41
N ARG A 308 1.19 -15.83 12.22
CA ARG A 308 2.42 -15.76 13.04
C ARG A 308 3.59 -16.48 12.42
N GLU A 309 3.33 -17.50 11.61
CA GLU A 309 4.35 -18.50 11.26
C GLU A 309 4.60 -18.62 9.75
N ASP A 310 3.63 -18.26 8.89
CA ASP A 310 3.79 -18.41 7.44
C ASP A 310 4.85 -17.45 6.90
N ALA A 311 5.83 -17.98 6.17
CA ALA A 311 6.88 -17.17 5.54
C ALA A 311 6.32 -16.22 4.47
N ASP A 312 5.16 -16.56 3.88
CA ASP A 312 4.51 -15.75 2.84
C ASP A 312 3.73 -14.57 3.46
N PRO A 313 4.19 -13.31 3.27
CA PRO A 313 3.55 -12.13 3.82
C PRO A 313 2.14 -11.89 3.26
N ASP A 314 1.81 -12.36 2.04
CA ASP A 314 0.47 -12.21 1.48
C ASP A 314 -0.55 -13.07 2.22
N LYS A 315 -0.15 -14.29 2.61
CA LYS A 315 -0.98 -15.16 3.43
C LYS A 315 -1.18 -14.59 4.82
N ARG A 316 -0.11 -14.08 5.45
CA ARG A 316 -0.21 -13.41 6.76
C ARG A 316 -1.14 -12.19 6.67
N SER A 317 -1.01 -11.40 5.61
CA SER A 317 -1.84 -10.22 5.35
C SER A 317 -3.32 -10.56 5.19
N ALA A 318 -3.63 -11.67 4.50
CA ALA A 318 -4.99 -12.18 4.36
C ALA A 318 -5.53 -12.73 5.70
N ALA A 319 -4.73 -13.47 6.45
CA ALA A 319 -5.10 -13.99 7.76
C ALA A 319 -5.45 -12.85 8.74
N ALA A 320 -4.67 -11.75 8.76
CA ALA A 320 -4.98 -10.58 9.58
C ALA A 320 -6.37 -10.00 9.31
N LEU A 321 -6.81 -9.96 8.05
CA LEU A 321 -8.12 -9.46 7.66
C LEU A 321 -9.24 -10.47 7.97
N LEU A 322 -9.00 -11.77 7.78
CA LEU A 322 -9.94 -12.83 8.14
C LEU A 322 -10.18 -12.86 9.66
N LEU A 323 -9.17 -12.59 10.48
CA LEU A 323 -9.32 -12.57 11.94
C LEU A 323 -10.25 -11.45 12.46
N ALA A 324 -10.67 -10.50 11.61
CA ALA A 324 -11.76 -9.56 11.93
C ALA A 324 -13.13 -10.24 12.12
N TYR A 325 -13.27 -11.51 11.72
CA TYR A 325 -14.47 -12.32 11.89
C TYR A 325 -14.49 -13.07 13.24
N ALA A 326 -13.57 -12.78 14.17
CA ALA A 326 -13.64 -13.36 15.50
C ALA A 326 -14.95 -12.94 16.23
N PRO A 327 -15.54 -13.82 17.06
CA PRO A 327 -16.82 -13.58 17.74
C PRO A 327 -16.89 -12.32 18.61
N THR A 328 -15.77 -11.86 19.16
CA THR A 328 -15.73 -10.72 20.08
C THR A 328 -14.57 -9.78 19.79
N GLU A 329 -14.75 -8.50 20.15
CA GLU A 329 -13.70 -7.47 20.02
C GLU A 329 -12.43 -7.84 20.80
N GLN A 330 -12.59 -8.40 22.00
CA GLN A 330 -11.46 -8.82 22.86
C GLN A 330 -10.67 -9.95 22.22
N GLU A 331 -11.36 -10.92 21.61
CA GLU A 331 -10.73 -12.02 20.91
C GLU A 331 -9.99 -11.53 19.65
N THR A 332 -10.62 -10.65 18.85
CA THR A 332 -9.94 -9.99 17.71
C THR A 332 -8.63 -9.32 18.14
N VAL A 333 -8.66 -8.54 19.23
CA VAL A 333 -7.47 -7.87 19.76
C VAL A 333 -6.42 -8.87 20.24
N GLN A 334 -6.82 -9.92 20.97
CA GLN A 334 -5.91 -10.94 21.49
C GLN A 334 -5.17 -11.69 20.37
N LEU A 335 -5.85 -11.96 19.25
CA LEU A 335 -5.27 -12.67 18.12
C LEU A 335 -4.30 -11.78 17.31
N LEU A 336 -4.64 -10.50 17.14
CA LEU A 336 -3.93 -9.56 16.26
C LEU A 336 -2.82 -8.73 16.92
N ALA A 337 -3.01 -8.28 18.17
CA ALA A 337 -2.07 -7.38 18.84
C ALA A 337 -0.61 -7.89 18.86
N PRO A 338 -0.33 -9.20 19.01
CA PRO A 338 1.03 -9.71 18.94
C PRO A 338 1.73 -9.47 17.60
N SER A 339 0.99 -9.22 16.51
CA SER A 339 1.53 -9.05 15.15
C SER A 339 1.63 -7.57 14.71
N ILE A 340 1.44 -6.60 15.61
CA ILE A 340 1.59 -5.16 15.31
C ILE A 340 2.99 -4.83 14.74
N ARG A 341 4.01 -5.60 15.13
CA ARG A 341 5.40 -5.47 14.67
C ARG A 341 5.83 -6.55 13.68
N ASP A 342 4.91 -7.12 12.90
CA ASP A 342 5.26 -8.04 11.80
C ASP A 342 6.36 -7.40 10.91
N PRO A 343 7.35 -8.17 10.44
CA PRO A 343 8.40 -7.65 9.55
C PRO A 343 7.85 -7.06 8.25
N ASP A 344 6.73 -7.57 7.76
CA ASP A 344 6.09 -7.09 6.53
C ASP A 344 5.13 -5.91 6.80
N SER A 345 5.25 -4.86 5.99
CA SER A 345 4.45 -3.65 6.14
C SER A 345 2.99 -3.82 5.73
N GLY A 346 2.68 -4.73 4.81
CA GLY A 346 1.32 -5.09 4.43
C GLY A 346 0.57 -5.78 5.57
N VAL A 347 1.26 -6.69 6.26
CA VAL A 347 0.72 -7.37 7.45
C VAL A 347 0.46 -6.36 8.57
N ARG A 348 1.44 -5.52 8.92
CA ARG A 348 1.26 -4.47 9.96
C ARG A 348 0.10 -3.52 9.62
N ASN A 349 0.01 -3.07 8.38
CA ASN A 349 -1.08 -2.22 7.91
C ASN A 349 -2.45 -2.88 8.15
N ASN A 350 -2.59 -4.18 7.84
CA ASN A 350 -3.87 -4.88 7.99
C ASN A 350 -4.19 -5.19 9.45
N VAL A 351 -3.19 -5.59 10.25
CA VAL A 351 -3.32 -5.78 11.70
C VAL A 351 -3.81 -4.49 12.35
N LEU A 352 -3.10 -3.38 12.14
CA LEU A 352 -3.46 -2.09 12.71
C LEU A 352 -4.83 -1.62 12.22
N ARG A 353 -5.15 -1.82 10.94
CA ARG A 353 -6.47 -1.47 10.38
C ARG A 353 -7.62 -2.18 11.11
N VAL A 354 -7.51 -3.49 11.32
CA VAL A 354 -8.55 -4.25 12.04
C VAL A 354 -8.60 -3.83 13.51
N LEU A 355 -7.46 -3.62 14.16
CA LEU A 355 -7.41 -3.14 15.55
C LEU A 355 -8.04 -1.75 15.69
N THR A 356 -7.78 -0.82 14.77
CA THR A 356 -8.38 0.52 14.73
C THR A 356 -9.91 0.43 14.67
N ALA A 357 -10.45 -0.32 13.71
CA ALA A 357 -11.89 -0.50 13.55
C ALA A 357 -12.53 -1.21 14.77
N THR A 358 -11.82 -2.18 15.34
CA THR A 358 -12.26 -2.89 16.56
C THR A 358 -12.35 -1.94 17.75
N GLN A 359 -11.36 -1.06 17.95
CA GLN A 359 -11.41 -0.05 18.99
C GLN A 359 -12.49 1.01 18.73
N GLU A 360 -12.70 1.41 17.47
CA GLU A 360 -13.73 2.38 17.11
C GLU A 360 -15.14 1.92 17.48
N ALA A 361 -15.41 0.63 17.32
CA ALA A 361 -16.67 -0.01 17.70
C ALA A 361 -16.81 -0.23 19.22
N ALA A 362 -15.69 -0.32 19.93
CA ALA A 362 -15.65 -0.62 21.36
C ALA A 362 -16.14 0.56 22.22
N ALA A 363 -16.69 0.23 23.40
CA ALA A 363 -17.12 1.21 24.40
C ALA A 363 -16.05 1.52 25.46
N LYS A 364 -14.93 0.79 25.45
CA LYS A 364 -13.84 0.89 26.41
C LYS A 364 -12.51 0.61 25.71
N PRO A 365 -11.38 1.07 26.27
CA PRO A 365 -10.06 0.77 25.72
C PRO A 365 -9.82 -0.75 25.71
N LEU A 366 -9.48 -1.31 24.55
CA LEU A 366 -9.17 -2.75 24.38
C LEU A 366 -7.67 -3.03 24.35
N LEU A 367 -6.85 -2.02 24.05
CA LEU A 367 -5.39 -2.12 24.02
C LEU A 367 -4.75 -1.16 25.03
N ASP A 368 -3.55 -1.52 25.46
CA ASP A 368 -2.71 -0.63 26.23
C ASP A 368 -2.20 0.54 25.37
N VAL A 369 -2.29 1.74 25.93
CA VAL A 369 -1.93 2.99 25.24
C VAL A 369 -0.46 3.03 24.86
N THR A 370 0.44 2.44 25.65
CA THR A 370 1.88 2.42 25.34
C THR A 370 2.18 1.50 24.17
N THR A 371 1.45 0.39 24.04
CA THR A 371 1.56 -0.52 22.88
C THR A 371 1.22 0.21 21.58
N VAL A 372 0.18 1.05 21.60
CA VAL A 372 -0.23 1.81 20.40
C VAL A 372 0.67 3.02 20.15
N ALA A 373 1.14 3.70 21.19
CA ALA A 373 2.13 4.76 21.05
C ALA A 373 3.41 4.25 20.35
N ASP A 374 3.84 3.05 20.69
CA ASP A 374 4.95 2.35 20.04
C ASP A 374 4.68 2.03 18.55
N ALA A 375 3.42 1.84 18.15
CA ALA A 375 3.04 1.64 16.75
C ALA A 375 3.01 2.96 15.95
N VAL A 376 2.71 4.09 16.60
CA VAL A 376 2.68 5.43 15.97
C VAL A 376 4.06 5.85 15.43
N VAL A 377 5.14 5.29 15.97
CA VAL A 377 6.51 5.62 15.53
C VAL A 377 7.08 4.65 14.49
N LEU A 378 6.31 3.65 14.05
CA LEU A 378 6.70 2.71 12.99
C LEU A 378 7.03 3.44 11.67
N PRO A 379 7.84 2.81 10.79
CA PRO A 379 8.52 3.56 9.76
C PRO A 379 7.63 3.96 8.59
N THR A 380 6.54 3.25 8.27
CA THR A 380 5.74 3.55 7.08
C THR A 380 4.54 4.45 7.39
N ALA A 381 4.14 5.28 6.43
CA ALA A 381 2.95 6.11 6.53
C ALA A 381 1.67 5.27 6.77
N SER A 382 1.62 4.07 6.19
CA SER A 382 0.54 3.10 6.37
C SER A 382 0.46 2.50 7.78
N ASP A 383 1.58 2.39 8.50
CA ASP A 383 1.56 2.01 9.92
C ASP A 383 1.03 3.19 10.74
N ARG A 384 1.62 4.37 10.52
CA ARG A 384 1.35 5.57 11.33
C ARG A 384 -0.10 6.03 11.24
N ASN A 385 -0.72 6.03 10.07
CA ASN A 385 -2.12 6.52 9.97
C ASN A 385 -3.08 5.67 10.83
N LYS A 386 -3.07 4.33 10.72
CA LYS A 386 -3.96 3.47 11.51
C LYS A 386 -3.61 3.53 12.99
N ALA A 387 -2.31 3.50 13.32
CA ALA A 387 -1.86 3.58 14.70
C ALA A 387 -2.26 4.89 15.37
N THR A 388 -2.18 6.03 14.68
CA THR A 388 -2.58 7.32 15.25
C THR A 388 -4.09 7.44 15.40
N TYR A 389 -4.89 6.91 14.47
CA TYR A 389 -6.34 6.79 14.67
C TYR A 389 -6.69 5.88 15.83
N LEU A 390 -6.06 4.70 15.92
CA LEU A 390 -6.24 3.78 17.05
C LEU A 390 -5.90 4.47 18.37
N LEU A 391 -4.80 5.22 18.42
CA LEU A 391 -4.44 6.00 19.60
C LEU A 391 -5.54 7.03 19.91
N SER A 392 -6.04 7.76 18.92
CA SER A 392 -7.09 8.75 19.14
C SER A 392 -8.37 8.14 19.73
N TYR A 393 -8.82 7.00 19.21
CA TYR A 393 -9.99 6.29 19.76
C TYR A 393 -9.73 5.77 21.19
N LEU A 394 -8.55 5.22 21.47
CA LEU A 394 -8.17 4.83 22.82
C LEU A 394 -8.20 6.00 23.79
N LEU A 395 -7.68 7.17 23.40
CA LEU A 395 -7.67 8.36 24.26
C LEU A 395 -9.08 8.90 24.53
N ASP A 396 -10.00 8.80 23.57
CA ASP A 396 -11.42 9.15 23.75
C ASP A 396 -12.13 8.21 24.73
N ASP A 397 -11.72 6.94 24.79
CA ASP A 397 -12.29 5.93 25.69
C ASP A 397 -11.67 5.92 27.10
N LEU A 398 -10.59 6.68 27.34
CA LEU A 398 -10.01 6.84 28.67
C LEU A 398 -10.86 7.74 29.58
N SER A 399 -10.87 7.46 30.88
CA SER A 399 -11.37 8.43 31.86
C SER A 399 -10.49 9.69 31.89
N PRO A 400 -11.03 10.86 32.29
CA PRO A 400 -10.25 12.08 32.41
C PRO A 400 -8.98 11.94 33.28
N GLU A 401 -9.08 11.15 34.36
CA GLU A 401 -7.96 10.86 35.27
C GLU A 401 -6.90 9.99 34.59
N ALA A 402 -7.32 8.97 33.85
CA ALA A 402 -6.43 8.08 33.11
C ALA A 402 -5.71 8.84 31.98
N LEU A 403 -6.42 9.67 31.21
CA LEU A 403 -5.82 10.52 30.17
C LEU A 403 -4.80 11.49 30.78
N LYS A 404 -5.14 12.14 31.89
CA LYS A 404 -4.23 13.05 32.60
C LYS A 404 -2.96 12.33 33.06
N ALA A 405 -3.06 11.08 33.52
CA ALA A 405 -1.91 10.28 33.94
C ALA A 405 -0.97 9.92 32.78
N GLN A 406 -1.51 9.67 31.58
CA GLN A 406 -0.73 9.28 30.40
C GLN A 406 -0.10 10.48 29.65
N ARG A 407 -0.72 11.66 29.75
CA ARG A 407 -0.40 12.85 28.95
C ARG A 407 1.09 13.20 28.89
N ALA A 408 1.76 13.28 30.04
CA ALA A 408 3.17 13.68 30.09
C ALA A 408 4.12 12.65 29.46
N GLY A 409 3.81 11.36 29.58
CA GLY A 409 4.57 10.28 28.95
C GLY A 409 4.40 10.31 27.43
N LEU A 410 3.15 10.40 26.97
CA LEU A 410 2.82 10.46 25.55
C LEU A 410 3.40 11.68 24.85
N LEU A 411 3.32 12.87 25.46
CA LEU A 411 3.92 14.08 24.87
C LEU A 411 5.44 13.98 24.76
N ARG A 412 6.09 13.33 25.72
CA ARG A 412 7.54 13.08 25.66
C ARG A 412 7.90 12.08 24.56
N GLN A 413 7.11 11.03 24.41
CA GLN A 413 7.37 9.95 23.45
C GLN A 413 7.01 10.35 22.01
N LEU A 414 5.88 11.03 21.83
CA LEU A 414 5.26 11.26 20.53
C LEU A 414 5.17 12.72 20.11
N GLY A 415 5.35 13.68 21.02
CA GLY A 415 5.06 15.09 20.77
C GLY A 415 5.71 15.62 19.49
N GLU A 416 7.03 15.46 19.36
CA GLU A 416 7.76 15.92 18.17
C GLU A 416 7.26 15.23 16.89
N ARG A 417 7.03 13.92 16.94
CA ARG A 417 6.56 13.15 15.77
C ARG A 417 5.14 13.49 15.37
N LEU A 418 4.25 13.73 16.32
CA LEU A 418 2.89 14.19 16.05
C LEU A 418 2.89 15.60 15.43
N VAL A 419 3.77 16.49 15.89
CA VAL A 419 3.97 17.81 15.28
C VAL A 419 4.48 17.67 13.84
N GLU A 420 5.49 16.82 13.60
CA GLU A 420 5.96 16.52 12.24
C GLU A 420 4.83 15.97 11.36
N MET A 421 4.04 15.02 11.86
CA MET A 421 2.90 14.45 11.14
C MET A 421 1.83 15.49 10.82
N SER A 422 1.58 16.45 11.72
CA SER A 422 0.64 17.56 11.49
C SER A 422 1.06 18.50 10.35
N ALA A 423 2.31 18.43 9.89
CA ALA A 423 2.82 19.20 8.75
C ALA A 423 2.71 18.46 7.40
N LEU A 424 2.28 17.19 7.41
CA LEU A 424 2.14 16.39 6.20
C LEU A 424 1.03 16.90 5.29
N THR A 425 1.22 16.77 3.99
CA THR A 425 0.17 17.02 2.99
C THR A 425 -0.83 15.87 2.90
N LEU A 426 -0.39 14.63 3.18
CA LEU A 426 -1.24 13.45 3.21
C LEU A 426 -2.26 13.51 4.38
N PRO A 427 -3.57 13.69 4.10
CA PRO A 427 -4.56 13.95 5.15
C PRO A 427 -4.71 12.82 6.17
N ILE A 428 -4.66 11.57 5.70
CA ILE A 428 -4.85 10.38 6.57
C ILE A 428 -3.75 10.19 7.61
N ASN A 429 -2.62 10.89 7.49
CA ASN A 429 -1.58 10.94 8.52
C ASN A 429 -1.62 12.26 9.31
N ARG A 430 -1.89 13.37 8.64
CA ARG A 430 -1.97 14.71 9.25
C ARG A 430 -3.12 14.82 10.25
N ASP A 431 -4.32 14.49 9.82
CA ASP A 431 -5.55 14.74 10.55
C ASP A 431 -5.61 13.96 11.88
N PRO A 432 -5.32 12.65 11.94
CA PRO A 432 -5.27 11.96 13.23
C PRO A 432 -4.16 12.46 14.14
N ALA A 433 -3.03 12.95 13.60
CA ALA A 433 -1.99 13.55 14.44
C ALA A 433 -2.48 14.84 15.12
N VAL A 434 -3.20 15.69 14.38
CA VAL A 434 -3.86 16.87 14.93
C VAL A 434 -4.92 16.48 15.97
N MET A 435 -5.72 15.44 15.73
CA MET A 435 -6.70 14.94 16.71
C MET A 435 -6.03 14.53 18.02
N VAL A 436 -4.97 13.72 17.96
CA VAL A 436 -4.21 13.29 19.15
C VAL A 436 -3.57 14.49 19.86
N LEU A 437 -2.99 15.44 19.13
CA LEU A 437 -2.44 16.66 19.73
C LEU A 437 -3.51 17.46 20.47
N LYS A 438 -4.72 17.61 19.92
CA LYS A 438 -5.86 18.26 20.60
C LYS A 438 -6.28 17.51 21.86
N GLN A 439 -6.39 16.18 21.82
CA GLN A 439 -6.73 15.35 22.98
C GLN A 439 -5.68 15.46 24.10
N LEU A 440 -4.39 15.43 23.74
CA LEU A 440 -3.29 15.51 24.70
C LEU A 440 -3.03 16.92 25.23
N SER A 441 -3.38 17.97 24.49
CA SER A 441 -3.14 19.34 24.92
C SER A 441 -4.36 19.97 25.59
N GLY A 442 -5.56 19.72 25.07
CA GLY A 442 -6.77 20.52 25.31
C GLY A 442 -6.86 21.77 24.44
N GLU A 443 -5.88 22.01 23.57
CA GLU A 443 -5.82 23.15 22.65
C GLU A 443 -6.62 22.87 21.37
N LYS A 444 -6.81 23.92 20.56
CA LYS A 444 -7.55 23.86 19.29
C LYS A 444 -6.73 24.38 18.10
N TYR A 445 -5.41 24.23 18.17
CA TYR A 445 -4.53 24.62 17.07
C TYR A 445 -4.78 23.73 15.85
N GLU A 446 -4.51 24.26 14.66
CA GLU A 446 -4.73 23.55 13.41
C GLU A 446 -3.43 23.42 12.61
N THR A 447 -2.46 24.29 12.86
CA THR A 447 -1.21 24.33 12.08
C THR A 447 -0.04 23.70 12.83
N ALA A 448 0.90 23.13 12.08
CA ALA A 448 2.12 22.56 12.65
C ALA A 448 2.97 23.60 13.41
N ASP A 449 2.93 24.87 13.00
CA ASP A 449 3.69 25.94 13.66
C ASP A 449 3.13 26.29 15.04
N GLU A 450 1.81 26.37 15.16
CA GLU A 450 1.14 26.53 16.46
C GLU A 450 1.44 25.35 17.38
N TRP A 451 1.36 24.12 16.86
CA TRP A 451 1.69 22.92 17.63
C TRP A 451 3.16 22.88 18.05
N ARG A 452 4.09 23.30 17.18
CA ARG A 452 5.52 23.39 17.51
C ARG A 452 5.78 24.43 18.60
N ALA A 453 5.16 25.61 18.50
CA ALA A 453 5.25 26.66 19.50
C ALA A 453 4.63 26.24 20.85
N TRP A 454 3.55 25.46 20.82
CA TRP A 454 2.95 24.89 22.02
C TRP A 454 3.83 23.81 22.66
N LEU A 455 4.36 22.88 21.87
CA LEU A 455 5.21 21.79 22.36
C LEU A 455 6.49 22.35 23.01
N ALA A 456 7.10 23.38 22.41
CA ALA A 456 8.30 24.04 22.94
C ALA A 456 8.09 24.72 24.31
N ARG A 457 6.84 25.01 24.69
CA ARG A 457 6.48 25.59 26.01
C ARG A 457 6.21 24.53 27.08
N GLN A 458 6.14 23.25 26.70
CA GLN A 458 5.86 22.19 27.67
C GLN A 458 7.07 21.95 28.57
N PRO A 459 6.86 21.70 29.88
CA PRO A 459 7.97 21.47 30.79
C PRO A 459 8.72 20.21 30.41
N VAL A 460 9.97 20.36 29.94
CA VAL A 460 10.94 19.27 29.83
C VAL A 460 11.35 18.91 31.25
N LYS A 461 10.62 18.02 31.93
CA LYS A 461 11.14 17.46 33.17
C LYS A 461 12.34 16.59 32.82
N ALA A 462 13.53 17.12 33.05
CA ALA A 462 14.77 16.36 33.14
C ALA A 462 14.52 15.19 34.09
N GLY A 463 14.53 13.98 33.52
CA GLY A 463 14.55 12.73 34.27
C GLY A 463 16.00 12.33 34.48
#